data_AF-A0A9Q1JBP8-F1
#
_entry.id   AF-A0A9Q1JBP8-F1
#
_cell.length_a   1.000
_cell.length_b   1.000
_cell.length_c   1.000
_cell.angle_alpha   90.00
_cell.angle_beta   90.00
_cell.angle_gamma   90.00
#
_symmetry.space_group_name_H-M   'P 1'
#
loop_
_entity.id
_entity.type
_entity.pdbx_description
1 polymer ?
#
loop_
_entity_poly.entity_id
_entity_poly.type
_entity_poly.pdbx_seq_one_letter_code
_entity_poly.pdbx_strand_id
1 'polypeptide(L)'
;MSKISKAGRALVIYGCFTETGEPSEVRAIAAEVETCPLCMKPLQKKQRLICTHAFCAACLEISVRRLGLQCPVCLKALRVVGDQPEGQMTEKHLKDCFGKESFCIMYNIPSGIQTEAHPNPGKPFTGIQTEAWIPDKEVTWNNYGSGTVCLDGQEVLKLLQRAFEQKLIFTVAATDGAADRVVFTDIPHAGNL
;
A
#
# COMPACT_ATOMS: atom_id res chain seq x y z
N MET A 1 51.73 -16.29 -25.81
CA MET A 1 50.45 -16.62 -26.48
C MET A 1 49.37 -16.79 -25.42
N SER A 2 48.31 -15.98 -25.48
CA SER A 2 46.92 -16.26 -25.00
C SER A 2 46.68 -16.38 -23.48
N LYS A 3 45.83 -15.62 -22.76
CA LYS A 3 44.78 -14.61 -23.06
C LYS A 3 44.59 -13.69 -21.83
N ILE A 4 44.21 -12.44 -22.09
CA ILE A 4 43.75 -11.44 -21.11
C ILE A 4 42.26 -11.67 -20.80
N SER A 5 41.85 -11.49 -19.54
CA SER A 5 40.50 -11.02 -19.17
C SER A 5 40.55 -10.33 -17.80
N LYS A 6 40.39 -9.00 -17.80
CA LYS A 6 40.24 -8.12 -16.64
C LYS A 6 38.76 -8.03 -16.26
N ALA A 7 38.48 -8.01 -14.95
CA ALA A 7 37.49 -7.14 -14.28
C ALA A 7 37.56 -7.51 -12.78
N GLY A 8 37.98 -6.66 -11.85
CA GLY A 8 37.40 -5.36 -11.54
C GLY A 8 36.80 -5.47 -10.13
N ARG A 9 37.65 -5.38 -9.10
CA ARG A 9 37.24 -5.35 -7.68
C ARG A 9 36.54 -4.02 -7.42
N ALA A 10 35.25 -4.04 -7.07
CA ALA A 10 34.63 -2.89 -6.42
C ALA A 10 35.00 -2.93 -4.94
N LEU A 11 36.00 -2.14 -4.55
CA LEU A 11 36.32 -1.84 -3.17
C LEU A 11 35.50 -0.61 -2.77
N VAL A 12 34.37 -0.81 -2.11
CA VAL A 12 33.61 0.29 -1.51
C VAL A 12 34.19 0.52 -0.11
N ILE A 13 35.02 1.55 0.01
CA ILE A 13 35.57 2.02 1.29
C ILE A 13 34.60 3.07 1.82
N TYR A 14 33.74 2.73 2.79
CA TYR A 14 33.21 3.74 3.71
C TYR A 14 34.06 3.67 4.97
N GLY A 15 35.12 4.48 5.00
CA GLY A 15 35.97 4.65 6.17
C GLY A 15 35.59 5.94 6.90
N CYS A 16 35.07 5.82 8.12
CA CYS A 16 35.18 6.86 9.13
C CYS A 16 36.54 6.67 9.81
N PHE A 17 37.38 7.71 9.86
CA PHE A 17 38.69 7.68 10.52
C PHE A 17 38.52 7.86 12.04
N THR A 18 39.22 7.05 12.83
CA THR A 18 39.56 7.37 14.22
C THR A 18 41.06 7.65 14.32
N GLU A 19 41.45 8.57 15.21
CA GLU A 19 42.80 9.18 15.28
C GLU A 19 43.94 8.26 15.75
N THR A 20 43.70 6.97 15.94
CA THR A 20 44.73 6.03 16.41
C THR A 20 44.80 4.86 15.45
N GLY A 21 45.80 4.88 14.58
CA GLY A 21 46.02 3.90 13.51
C GLY A 21 46.39 2.51 13.99
N GLU A 22 45.47 1.83 14.68
CA GLU A 22 45.55 0.39 14.96
C GLU A 22 44.44 -0.36 14.17
N PRO A 23 44.75 -1.52 13.57
CA PRO A 23 43.74 -2.31 12.86
C PRO A 23 42.82 -2.99 13.88
N SER A 24 41.58 -2.53 13.97
CA SER A 24 40.53 -3.24 14.69
C SER A 24 40.20 -4.54 13.95
N GLU A 25 40.09 -5.65 14.69
CA GLU A 25 39.63 -6.93 14.14
C GLU A 25 38.29 -6.74 13.43
N VAL A 26 38.31 -6.86 12.10
CA VAL A 26 37.10 -6.86 11.28
C VAL A 26 36.38 -8.16 11.58
N ARG A 27 35.49 -8.15 12.57
CA ARG A 27 34.53 -9.23 12.77
C ARG A 27 33.65 -9.29 11.53
N ALA A 28 33.95 -10.24 10.65
CA ALA A 28 33.06 -10.63 9.58
C ALA A 28 31.73 -11.06 10.21
N ILE A 29 30.72 -10.21 10.11
CA ILE A 29 29.34 -10.61 10.39
C ILE A 29 29.01 -11.58 9.26
N ALA A 30 29.06 -12.88 9.54
CA ALA A 30 28.59 -13.90 8.61
C ALA A 30 27.11 -13.59 8.35
N ALA A 31 26.80 -13.05 7.17
CA ALA A 31 25.43 -12.84 6.77
C ALA A 31 24.78 -14.23 6.67
N GLU A 32 23.88 -14.54 7.60
CA GLU A 32 23.07 -15.75 7.53
C GLU A 32 22.35 -15.74 6.16
N VAL A 33 22.66 -16.74 5.34
CA VAL A 33 22.10 -16.86 4.00
C VAL A 33 20.64 -17.30 4.15
N GLU A 34 19.73 -16.34 4.22
CA GLU A 34 18.31 -16.63 4.24
C GLU A 34 17.91 -17.51 3.03
N THR A 35 17.28 -18.64 3.30
CA THR A 35 16.92 -19.66 2.31
C THR A 35 15.44 -19.56 1.94
N CYS A 36 15.11 -19.69 0.66
CA CYS A 36 13.75 -19.67 0.17
C CYS A 36 13.02 -20.98 0.50
N PRO A 37 11.87 -20.95 1.20
CA PRO A 37 11.14 -22.19 1.56
C PRO A 37 10.47 -22.88 0.36
N LEU A 38 10.29 -22.18 -0.77
CA LEU A 38 9.64 -22.74 -1.96
C LEU A 38 10.60 -23.49 -2.89
N CYS A 39 11.86 -23.08 -2.96
CA CYS A 39 12.85 -23.70 -3.84
C CYS A 39 14.08 -24.24 -3.10
N MET A 40 14.13 -24.06 -1.78
CA MET A 40 15.21 -24.52 -0.90
C MET A 40 16.61 -24.01 -1.28
N LYS A 41 16.67 -22.89 -2.00
CA LYS A 41 17.92 -22.22 -2.43
C LYS A 41 18.05 -20.85 -1.74
N PRO A 42 19.26 -20.26 -1.69
CA PRO A 42 19.44 -18.88 -1.23
C PRO A 42 18.46 -17.93 -1.92
N LEU A 43 17.87 -17.01 -1.15
CA LEU A 43 16.89 -16.05 -1.67
C LEU A 43 17.46 -15.24 -2.85
N GLN A 44 16.80 -15.35 -4.01
CA GLN A 44 17.11 -14.58 -5.22
C GLN A 44 16.07 -13.50 -5.41
N LYS A 45 16.49 -12.22 -5.49
CA LYS A 45 15.57 -11.07 -5.53
C LYS A 45 14.51 -11.19 -4.42
N LYS A 46 15.00 -11.21 -3.16
CA LYS A 46 14.21 -11.41 -1.95
C LYS A 46 12.97 -10.51 -1.95
N GLN A 47 11.79 -11.12 -1.84
CA GLN A 47 10.54 -10.44 -1.54
C GLN A 47 10.05 -10.88 -0.17
N ARG A 48 9.78 -9.91 0.71
CA ARG A 48 9.22 -10.14 2.03
C ARG A 48 7.77 -9.70 2.04
N LEU A 49 6.90 -10.58 2.52
CA LEU A 49 5.47 -10.32 2.65
C LEU A 49 5.16 -9.57 3.95
N ILE A 50 3.93 -9.08 4.07
CA ILE A 50 3.38 -8.42 5.28
C ILE A 50 3.42 -9.38 6.49
N CYS A 51 3.26 -10.69 6.25
CA CYS A 51 3.42 -11.74 7.26
C CYS A 51 4.88 -12.11 7.58
N THR A 52 5.83 -11.26 7.18
CA THR A 52 7.30 -11.35 7.38
C THR A 52 8.02 -12.52 6.71
N HIS A 53 7.32 -13.52 6.17
CA HIS A 53 7.92 -14.58 5.34
C HIS A 53 8.57 -14.03 4.07
N ALA A 54 9.71 -14.61 3.68
CA ALA A 54 10.51 -14.18 2.54
C ALA A 54 10.69 -15.28 1.49
N PHE A 55 10.66 -14.90 0.22
CA PHE A 55 10.72 -15.80 -0.93
C PHE A 55 11.58 -15.20 -2.04
N CYS A 56 12.04 -16.03 -2.98
CA CYS A 56 12.50 -15.52 -4.27
C CYS A 56 11.34 -14.89 -5.02
N ALA A 57 11.54 -13.75 -5.69
CA ALA A 57 10.46 -13.08 -6.44
C ALA A 57 9.74 -14.03 -7.42
N ALA A 58 10.49 -14.79 -8.21
CA ALA A 58 9.93 -15.76 -9.15
C ALA A 58 9.15 -16.90 -8.46
N CYS A 59 9.61 -17.35 -7.29
CA CYS A 59 8.92 -18.41 -6.55
C CYS A 59 7.59 -17.90 -5.98
N LEU A 60 7.58 -16.68 -5.43
CA LEU A 60 6.36 -16.06 -4.93
C LEU A 60 5.35 -15.86 -6.07
N GLU A 61 5.80 -15.36 -7.23
CA GLU A 61 4.95 -15.16 -8.40
C GLU A 61 4.27 -16.46 -8.86
N ILE A 62 5.04 -17.55 -9.00
CA ILE A 62 4.50 -18.87 -9.36
C ILE A 62 3.49 -19.34 -8.30
N SER A 63 3.81 -19.15 -7.03
CA SER A 63 2.93 -19.59 -5.94
C SER A 63 1.62 -18.80 -5.93
N VAL A 64 1.66 -17.49 -6.16
CA VAL A 64 0.47 -16.63 -6.25
C VAL A 64 -0.42 -17.03 -7.43
N ARG A 65 0.17 -17.34 -8.59
CA ARG A 65 -0.58 -17.82 -9.76
C ARG A 65 -1.29 -19.15 -9.51
N ARG A 66 -0.79 -19.99 -8.59
CA ARG A 66 -1.34 -21.33 -8.30
C ARG A 66 -2.30 -21.35 -7.10
N LEU A 67 -1.97 -20.63 -6.04
CA LEU A 67 -2.67 -20.67 -4.76
C LEU A 67 -3.51 -19.41 -4.50
N GLY A 68 -3.46 -18.42 -5.40
CA GLY A 68 -4.06 -17.11 -5.19
C GLY A 68 -3.18 -16.18 -4.35
N LEU A 69 -3.72 -15.02 -4.00
CA LEU A 69 -3.02 -13.96 -3.25
C LEU A 69 -2.89 -14.32 -1.76
N GLN A 70 -2.21 -15.42 -1.45
CA GLN A 70 -1.95 -15.88 -0.09
C GLN A 70 -0.47 -16.24 0.12
N CYS A 71 0.01 -16.11 1.36
CA CYS A 71 1.34 -16.55 1.74
C CYS A 71 1.42 -18.09 1.63
N PRO A 72 2.39 -18.66 0.91
CA PRO A 72 2.51 -20.12 0.80
C PRO A 72 2.89 -20.85 2.09
N VAL A 73 3.34 -20.12 3.12
CA VAL A 73 3.78 -20.69 4.40
C VAL A 73 2.68 -20.63 5.45
N CYS A 74 2.06 -19.47 5.65
CA CYS A 74 1.05 -19.27 6.70
C CYS A 74 -0.36 -18.98 6.19
N LEU A 75 -0.57 -19.01 4.87
CA LEU A 75 -1.86 -18.80 4.19
C LEU A 75 -2.48 -17.41 4.41
N LYS A 76 -1.81 -16.49 5.12
CA LYS A 76 -2.27 -15.11 5.27
C LYS A 76 -2.37 -14.43 3.90
N ALA A 77 -3.49 -13.77 3.64
CA ALA A 77 -3.72 -13.04 2.40
C ALA A 77 -2.61 -11.99 2.16
N LEU A 78 -2.13 -11.90 0.91
CA LEU A 78 -1.14 -10.91 0.48
C LEU A 78 -1.75 -9.54 0.26
N ARG A 79 -3.07 -9.50 0.07
CA ARG A 79 -3.86 -8.29 -0.11
C ARG A 79 -4.98 -8.30 0.91
N VAL A 80 -5.21 -7.16 1.55
CA VAL A 80 -6.42 -6.93 2.34
C VAL A 80 -7.49 -6.51 1.35
N VAL A 81 -8.61 -7.23 1.34
CA VAL A 81 -9.84 -6.81 0.66
C VAL A 81 -10.82 -6.47 1.77
N GLY A 82 -11.34 -5.26 1.76
CA GLY A 82 -12.35 -4.85 2.74
C GLY A 82 -13.74 -5.31 2.35
N ASP A 83 -14.73 -4.82 3.09
CA ASP A 83 -16.13 -5.20 2.98
C ASP A 83 -16.99 -4.07 2.39
N GLN A 84 -16.39 -3.09 1.70
CA GLN A 84 -17.13 -2.07 0.96
C GLN A 84 -18.15 -2.73 0.00
N PRO A 85 -19.44 -2.33 0.05
CA PRO A 85 -20.44 -2.81 -0.91
C PRO A 85 -20.13 -2.41 -2.36
N GLU A 86 -20.83 -3.03 -3.31
CA GLU A 86 -20.72 -2.63 -4.72
C GLU A 86 -21.18 -1.20 -4.95
N GLY A 87 -20.49 -0.48 -5.85
CA GLY A 87 -20.77 0.90 -6.16
C GLY A 87 -19.76 1.49 -7.15
N GLN A 88 -19.79 2.81 -7.31
CA GLN A 88 -19.00 3.52 -8.31
C GLN A 88 -18.14 4.60 -7.67
N MET A 89 -16.93 4.77 -8.22
CA MET A 89 -16.03 5.89 -7.98
C MET A 89 -15.76 6.53 -9.35
N THR A 90 -15.90 7.84 -9.43
CA THR A 90 -15.62 8.60 -10.66
C THR A 90 -14.86 9.87 -10.31
N GLU A 91 -13.89 10.27 -11.11
CA GLU A 91 -13.15 11.51 -10.92
C GLU A 91 -13.43 12.54 -12.02
N LYS A 92 -13.31 13.82 -11.66
CA LYS A 92 -13.24 14.96 -12.57
C LYS A 92 -12.06 15.83 -12.18
N HIS A 93 -11.26 16.22 -13.17
CA HIS A 93 -10.24 17.26 -12.97
C HIS A 93 -10.87 18.62 -13.26
N LEU A 94 -10.84 19.51 -12.28
CA LEU A 94 -11.51 20.81 -12.30
C LEU A 94 -10.51 21.92 -12.04
N LYS A 95 -10.79 23.08 -12.65
CA LYS A 95 -10.01 24.30 -12.49
C LYS A 95 -10.93 25.43 -12.05
N ASP A 96 -10.60 26.07 -10.93
CA ASP A 96 -11.39 27.20 -10.43
C ASP A 96 -11.10 28.49 -11.22
N CYS A 97 -11.86 29.55 -10.92
CA CYS A 97 -11.71 30.86 -11.58
C CYS A 97 -10.37 31.55 -11.27
N PHE A 98 -9.63 31.08 -10.27
CA PHE A 98 -8.28 31.54 -9.92
C PHE A 98 -7.19 30.67 -10.55
N GLY A 99 -7.57 29.69 -11.36
CA GLY A 99 -6.67 28.77 -12.03
C GLY A 99 -6.09 27.67 -11.14
N LYS A 100 -6.62 27.48 -9.93
CA LYS A 100 -6.23 26.35 -9.06
C LYS A 100 -6.92 25.08 -9.54
N GLU A 101 -6.14 24.01 -9.60
CA GLU A 101 -6.54 22.72 -10.15
C GLU A 101 -6.79 21.72 -9.01
N SER A 102 -7.85 20.91 -9.14
CA SER A 102 -8.26 19.94 -8.13
C SER A 102 -9.02 18.77 -8.76
N PHE A 103 -8.87 17.58 -8.18
CA PHE A 103 -9.70 16.43 -8.47
C PHE A 103 -10.93 16.43 -7.58
N CYS A 104 -12.11 16.35 -8.18
CA CYS A 104 -13.37 16.04 -7.53
C CYS A 104 -13.66 14.55 -7.74
N ILE A 105 -13.70 13.78 -6.66
CA ILE A 105 -14.00 12.35 -6.67
C ILE A 105 -15.43 12.19 -6.17
N MET A 106 -16.28 11.56 -6.97
CA MET A 106 -17.66 11.24 -6.59
C MET A 106 -17.76 9.74 -6.30
N TYR A 107 -18.25 9.40 -5.12
CA TYR A 107 -18.57 8.05 -4.70
C TYR A 107 -20.08 7.86 -4.69
N ASN A 108 -20.53 6.72 -5.23
CA ASN A 108 -21.93 6.31 -5.22
C ASN A 108 -22.03 4.82 -4.85
N ILE A 109 -22.35 4.54 -3.59
CA ILE A 109 -22.66 3.19 -3.11
C ILE A 109 -24.19 3.14 -2.92
N PRO A 110 -24.94 2.43 -3.78
CA PRO A 110 -26.39 2.30 -3.62
C PRO A 110 -26.75 1.51 -2.36
N SER A 111 -27.98 1.73 -1.86
CA SER A 111 -28.56 0.87 -0.82
C SER A 111 -28.68 -0.57 -1.32
N GLY A 112 -28.57 -1.53 -0.40
CA GLY A 112 -28.56 -2.95 -0.75
C GLY A 112 -28.82 -3.87 0.43
N ILE A 113 -28.46 -5.14 0.25
CA ILE A 113 -28.57 -6.19 1.27
C ILE A 113 -27.18 -6.57 1.74
N GLN A 114 -27.04 -6.77 3.05
CA GLN A 114 -25.78 -7.14 3.67
C GLN A 114 -25.35 -8.56 3.28
N THR A 115 -24.07 -8.71 2.95
CA THR A 115 -23.45 -10.01 2.64
C THR A 115 -22.94 -10.68 3.92
N GLU A 116 -22.42 -11.91 3.80
CA GLU A 116 -21.75 -12.63 4.89
C GLU A 116 -20.52 -11.89 5.46
N ALA A 117 -19.97 -10.92 4.73
CA ALA A 117 -18.84 -10.11 5.20
C ALA A 117 -19.27 -8.96 6.13
N HIS A 118 -20.57 -8.65 6.21
CA HIS A 118 -21.09 -7.50 6.96
C HIS A 118 -21.64 -7.91 8.33
N PRO A 119 -21.88 -6.95 9.25
CA PRO A 119 -22.30 -7.26 10.62
C PRO A 119 -23.67 -7.97 10.74
N ASN A 120 -24.61 -7.69 9.84
CA ASN A 120 -25.95 -8.26 9.86
C ASN A 120 -26.34 -8.86 8.50
N PRO A 121 -25.81 -10.05 8.11
CA PRO A 121 -26.09 -10.67 6.82
C PRO A 121 -27.59 -10.80 6.54
N GLY A 122 -28.00 -10.50 5.30
CA GLY A 122 -29.40 -10.54 4.86
C GLY A 122 -30.26 -9.33 5.27
N LYS A 123 -29.79 -8.45 6.17
CA LYS A 123 -30.50 -7.20 6.47
C LYS A 123 -30.22 -6.11 5.43
N PRO A 124 -31.15 -5.17 5.20
CA PRO A 124 -30.87 -4.02 4.35
C PRO A 124 -29.84 -3.09 4.99
N PHE A 125 -29.14 -2.32 4.16
CA PHE A 125 -28.36 -1.16 4.56
C PHE A 125 -28.71 0.05 3.68
N THR A 126 -28.51 1.25 4.20
CA THR A 126 -28.63 2.50 3.43
C THR A 126 -27.29 2.87 2.80
N GLY A 127 -27.29 3.15 1.49
CA GLY A 127 -26.11 3.56 0.72
C GLY A 127 -25.61 4.97 1.04
N ILE A 128 -24.61 5.43 0.30
CA ILE A 128 -24.03 6.78 0.40
C ILE A 128 -23.71 7.37 -0.98
N GLN A 129 -23.98 8.67 -1.13
CA GLN A 129 -23.48 9.50 -2.23
C GLN A 129 -22.71 10.66 -1.64
N THR A 130 -21.43 10.77 -1.99
CA THR A 130 -20.55 11.77 -1.40
C THR A 130 -19.42 12.13 -2.36
N GLU A 131 -18.84 13.30 -2.15
CA GLU A 131 -17.71 13.79 -2.92
C GLU A 131 -16.52 14.09 -2.01
N ALA A 132 -15.32 13.96 -2.57
CA ALA A 132 -14.06 14.34 -1.93
C ALA A 132 -13.23 15.19 -2.91
N TRP A 133 -12.45 16.12 -2.36
CA TRP A 133 -11.66 17.06 -3.13
C TRP A 133 -10.17 16.92 -2.81
N ILE A 134 -9.35 16.88 -3.85
CA ILE A 134 -7.88 16.77 -3.75
C ILE A 134 -7.25 17.86 -4.61
N PRO A 135 -6.42 18.76 -4.06
CA PRO A 135 -5.62 19.66 -4.87
C PRO A 135 -4.72 18.87 -5.83
N ASP A 136 -4.63 19.25 -7.11
CA ASP A 136 -3.82 18.52 -8.10
C ASP A 136 -2.34 18.53 -7.70
N LYS A 137 -1.84 19.69 -7.24
CA LYS A 137 -0.44 19.87 -6.84
C LYS A 137 -0.27 19.83 -5.33
N GLU A 138 0.93 19.43 -4.91
CA GLU A 138 1.35 19.42 -3.51
C GLU A 138 1.04 20.76 -2.81
N VAL A 139 0.24 20.71 -1.74
CA VAL A 139 0.02 21.86 -0.87
C VAL A 139 1.04 21.79 0.26
N THR A 140 2.14 22.53 0.12
CA THR A 140 3.09 22.73 1.21
C THR A 140 2.48 23.71 2.21
N TRP A 141 2.14 23.24 3.41
CA TRP A 141 1.79 24.13 4.51
C TRP A 141 3.06 24.54 5.25
N ASN A 142 3.52 25.75 4.97
CA ASN A 142 4.82 26.28 5.39
C ASN A 142 4.79 27.09 6.69
N ASN A 143 3.93 26.75 7.67
CA ASN A 143 3.82 27.54 8.90
C ASN A 143 4.31 26.90 10.21
N TYR A 144 4.56 25.58 10.31
CA TYR A 144 5.21 25.01 11.51
C TYR A 144 6.13 23.85 11.14
N GLY A 145 7.32 24.16 10.60
CA GLY A 145 8.59 23.46 10.83
C GLY A 145 8.64 21.93 10.93
N SER A 146 7.68 21.18 10.39
CA SER A 146 7.62 19.72 10.47
C SER A 146 7.46 19.20 9.06
N GLY A 147 8.49 18.46 8.62
CA GLY A 147 8.60 17.86 7.28
C GLY A 147 7.54 16.78 7.04
N THR A 148 6.29 17.20 6.93
CA THR A 148 5.20 16.37 6.46
C THR A 148 5.40 16.20 4.96
N VAL A 149 5.59 14.96 4.52
CA VAL A 149 5.60 14.62 3.10
C VAL A 149 4.17 14.77 2.59
N CYS A 150 3.89 15.83 1.86
CA CYS A 150 2.62 16.00 1.17
C CYS A 150 2.73 15.22 -0.15
N LEU A 151 1.78 14.30 -0.38
CA LEU A 151 1.68 13.61 -1.66
C LEU A 151 1.08 14.58 -2.69
N ASP A 152 1.55 14.48 -3.93
CA ASP A 152 0.90 15.09 -5.08
C ASP A 152 -0.53 14.54 -5.23
N GLY A 153 -1.45 15.38 -5.71
CA GLY A 153 -2.87 15.01 -5.83
C GLY A 153 -3.11 13.81 -6.71
N GLN A 154 -2.29 13.62 -7.76
CA GLN A 154 -2.38 12.46 -8.63
C GLN A 154 -1.96 11.17 -7.92
N GLU A 155 -0.98 11.23 -7.02
CA GLU A 155 -0.57 10.08 -6.22
C GLU A 155 -1.64 9.72 -5.19
N VAL A 156 -2.25 10.71 -4.54
CA VAL A 156 -3.40 10.48 -3.65
C VAL A 156 -4.56 9.86 -4.42
N LEU A 157 -4.91 10.37 -5.60
CA LEU A 157 -5.98 9.83 -6.44
C LEU A 157 -5.72 8.36 -6.80
N LYS A 158 -4.52 8.01 -7.25
CA LYS A 158 -4.14 6.62 -7.55
C LYS A 158 -4.26 5.70 -6.33
N LEU A 159 -3.91 6.19 -5.14
CA LEU A 159 -4.05 5.44 -3.90
C LEU A 159 -5.52 5.20 -3.55
N LEU A 160 -6.37 6.21 -3.68
CA LEU A 160 -7.81 6.08 -3.42
C LEU A 160 -8.49 5.15 -4.43
N GLN A 161 -8.13 5.23 -5.71
CA GLN A 161 -8.63 4.30 -6.74
C GLN A 161 -8.30 2.86 -6.38
N ARG A 162 -7.03 2.58 -6.00
CA ARG A 162 -6.62 1.24 -5.56
C ARG A 162 -7.32 0.80 -4.29
N ALA A 163 -7.51 1.69 -3.32
CA ALA A 163 -8.24 1.38 -2.09
C ALA A 163 -9.71 1.07 -2.39
N PHE A 164 -10.34 1.79 -3.31
CA PHE A 164 -11.72 1.53 -3.75
C PHE A 164 -11.84 0.18 -4.47
N GLU A 165 -10.93 -0.14 -5.38
CA GLU A 165 -10.83 -1.46 -6.04
C GLU A 165 -10.63 -2.60 -5.04
N GLN A 166 -9.93 -2.32 -3.93
CA GLN A 166 -9.68 -3.26 -2.84
C GLN A 166 -10.80 -3.26 -1.78
N LYS A 167 -11.89 -2.51 -2.00
CA LYS A 167 -13.04 -2.44 -1.09
C LYS A 167 -12.69 -1.86 0.29
N LEU A 168 -11.72 -0.93 0.36
CA LEU A 168 -11.17 -0.38 1.60
C LEU A 168 -11.67 1.03 1.96
N ILE A 169 -12.42 1.72 1.09
CA ILE A 169 -12.85 3.11 1.34
C ILE A 169 -14.06 3.17 2.28
N PHE A 170 -14.99 2.23 2.13
CA PHE A 170 -16.22 2.20 2.92
C PHE A 170 -16.41 0.85 3.62
N THR A 171 -17.29 0.82 4.60
CA THR A 171 -17.78 -0.37 5.29
C THR A 171 -19.26 -0.19 5.64
N VAL A 172 -19.95 -1.27 6.04
CA VAL A 172 -21.31 -1.19 6.58
C VAL A 172 -21.24 -1.11 8.10
N ALA A 173 -21.60 0.05 8.65
CA ALA A 173 -21.73 0.22 10.08
C ALA A 173 -23.10 -0.28 10.56
N ALA A 174 -23.07 -1.21 11.52
CA ALA A 174 -24.26 -1.56 12.29
C ALA A 174 -24.46 -0.56 13.44
N THR A 175 -25.68 -0.09 13.59
CA THR A 175 -26.04 0.85 14.67
C THR A 175 -27.21 0.29 15.46
N ASP A 176 -27.04 0.11 16.77
CA ASP A 176 -28.13 -0.36 17.63
C ASP A 176 -29.31 0.62 17.59
N GLY A 177 -30.48 0.13 17.21
CA GLY A 177 -31.72 0.91 17.15
C GLY A 177 -31.87 1.85 15.95
N ALA A 178 -30.91 1.86 15.01
CA ALA A 178 -31.00 2.65 13.77
C ALA A 178 -30.68 1.78 12.53
N ALA A 179 -31.04 2.28 11.36
CA ALA A 179 -30.76 1.56 10.11
C ALA A 179 -29.25 1.53 9.83
N ASP A 180 -28.74 0.32 9.57
CA ASP A 180 -27.37 0.08 9.14
C ASP A 180 -27.09 0.87 7.85
N ARG A 181 -25.88 1.42 7.76
CA ARG A 181 -25.53 2.35 6.69
C ARG A 181 -24.08 2.21 6.26
N VAL A 182 -23.82 2.62 5.02
CA VAL A 182 -22.45 2.74 4.51
C VAL A 182 -21.78 3.96 5.15
N VAL A 183 -20.58 3.75 5.69
CA VAL A 183 -19.73 4.80 6.25
C VAL A 183 -18.31 4.68 5.69
N PHE A 184 -17.53 5.77 5.76
CA PHE A 184 -16.10 5.68 5.50
C PHE A 184 -15.43 4.75 6.51
N THR A 185 -14.41 4.03 6.07
CA THR A 185 -13.42 3.42 6.99
C THR A 185 -12.55 4.52 7.64
N ASP A 186 -11.48 4.14 8.34
CA ASP A 186 -10.53 5.08 8.95
C ASP A 186 -9.60 5.80 7.94
N ILE A 187 -9.97 5.88 6.65
CA ILE A 187 -9.26 6.70 5.67
C ILE A 187 -9.83 8.13 5.76
N PRO A 188 -9.08 9.12 6.29
CA PRO A 188 -9.59 10.48 6.43
C PRO A 188 -9.80 11.10 5.05
N HIS A 189 -11.04 11.54 4.78
CA HIS A 189 -11.41 12.31 3.60
C HIS A 189 -11.71 13.74 4.03
N ALA A 190 -11.25 14.73 3.26
CA ALA A 190 -11.68 16.12 3.44
C ALA A 190 -13.13 16.25 2.96
N GLY A 191 -14.09 16.19 3.88
CA GLY A 191 -15.48 16.56 3.63
C GLY A 191 -15.65 18.08 3.65
N ASN A 192 -16.60 18.60 2.87
CA ASN A 192 -16.95 20.03 2.87
C ASN A 192 -17.25 20.51 4.30
N LEU A 193 -16.53 21.54 4.74
CA LEU A 193 -16.90 22.43 5.85
C LEU A 193 -17.92 23.46 5.37
#